data_AF-A0A7Z2GEX1-F1
#
_entry.id   AF-A0A7Z2GEX1-F1
#
_cell.length_a   1.000
_cell.length_b   1.000
_cell.length_c   1.000
_cell.angle_alpha   90.00
_cell.angle_beta   90.00
_cell.angle_gamma   90.00
#
_symmetry.space_group_name_H-M   'P 1'
#
loop_
_entity.id
_entity.type
_entity.pdbx_description
1 polymer ?
#
loop_
_entity_poly.entity_id
_entity_poly.type
_entity_poly.pdbx_seq_one_letter_code
_entity_poly.pdbx_strand_id
1 'polypeptide(L)'
;MDPLSDVLSLLKVKSVLSARIEAVGPWAPRFPAYRHVKFGGVIEGARWVWIEGVTTPVKMEEGDFCLLTDGSPYCFASDPGVALQNGEQIFASHLDADGIVRYGSGDASHLQEQAL
;
A
#
# COMPACT_ATOMS: atom_id res chain seq x y z
N MET A 1 23.14 13.06 2.58
CA MET A 1 22.65 13.10 1.19
C MET A 1 21.66 11.97 1.09
N ASP A 2 20.37 12.29 0.97
CA ASP A 2 19.33 11.28 0.85
C ASP A 2 19.04 11.06 -0.64
N PRO A 3 19.52 9.96 -1.24
CA PRO A 3 19.41 9.75 -2.69
C PRO A 3 17.95 9.67 -3.15
N LEU A 4 17.03 9.30 -2.26
CA LEU A 4 15.60 9.35 -2.53
C LEU A 4 15.12 10.80 -2.65
N SER A 5 15.48 11.68 -1.71
CA SER A 5 15.18 13.12 -1.78
C SER A 5 15.74 13.79 -3.01
N ASP A 6 16.97 13.45 -3.43
CA ASP A 6 17.57 14.04 -4.63
C ASP A 6 16.80 13.63 -5.90
N VAL A 7 16.40 12.35 -6.03
CA VAL A 7 15.56 11.88 -7.14
C VAL A 7 14.17 12.53 -7.10
N LEU A 8 13.56 12.63 -5.92
CA LEU A 8 12.25 13.29 -5.74
C LEU A 8 12.31 14.80 -6.03
N SER A 9 13.45 15.45 -5.81
CA SER A 9 13.64 16.88 -6.11
C SER A 9 13.76 17.20 -7.60
N LEU A 10 14.22 16.24 -8.41
CA LEU A 10 14.29 16.33 -9.87
C LEU A 10 12.93 16.14 -10.53
N LEU A 11 12.05 15.36 -9.90
CA LEU A 11 10.65 15.29 -10.27
C LEU A 11 10.01 16.62 -9.86
N LYS A 12 9.40 17.37 -10.79
CA LYS A 12 8.56 18.52 -10.45
C LYS A 12 7.29 18.05 -9.75
N VAL A 13 7.43 17.54 -8.53
CA VAL A 13 6.35 17.00 -7.71
C VAL A 13 5.41 18.15 -7.36
N LYS A 14 4.25 18.19 -8.03
CA LYS A 14 3.24 19.23 -7.78
C LYS A 14 2.43 18.99 -6.51
N SER A 15 2.41 17.75 -6.01
CA SER A 15 1.70 17.34 -4.80
C SER A 15 2.20 15.95 -4.37
N VAL A 16 2.38 15.75 -3.07
CA VAL A 16 2.64 14.45 -2.45
C VAL A 16 1.40 14.09 -1.63
N LEU A 17 0.79 12.95 -1.93
CA LEU A 17 -0.23 12.35 -1.07
C LEU A 17 0.40 11.12 -0.43
N SER A 18 0.63 11.18 0.88
CA SER A 18 1.04 10.01 1.67
C SER A 18 -0.20 9.39 2.31
N ALA A 19 -0.38 8.09 2.12
CA ALA A 19 -1.37 7.31 2.84
C ALA A 19 -0.67 6.12 3.48
N ARG A 20 -0.90 5.92 4.79
CA ARG A 20 -0.49 4.71 5.50
C ARG A 20 -1.73 3.84 5.68
N ILE A 21 -1.59 2.56 5.37
CA ILE A 21 -2.63 1.57 5.63
C ILE A 21 -2.11 0.52 6.61
N GLU A 22 -2.92 0.24 7.62
CA GLU A 22 -2.73 -0.86 8.56
C GLU A 22 -3.92 -1.80 8.36
N ALA A 23 -3.65 -3.02 7.91
CA ALA A 23 -4.71 -3.95 7.56
C ALA A 23 -4.45 -5.35 8.11
N VAL A 24 -5.48 -5.95 8.73
CA VAL A 24 -5.41 -7.24 9.40
C VAL A 24 -6.49 -8.19 8.85
N GLY A 25 -6.16 -9.48 8.77
CA GLY A 25 -7.05 -10.49 8.22
C GLY A 25 -7.08 -10.48 6.68
N PRO A 26 -8.13 -11.04 6.06
CA PRO A 26 -8.26 -11.08 4.61
C PRO A 26 -8.71 -9.71 4.07
N TRP A 27 -7.91 -9.12 3.18
CA TRP A 27 -8.22 -7.84 2.55
C TRP A 27 -7.59 -7.75 1.15
N ALA A 28 -8.27 -7.08 0.21
CA ALA A 28 -7.77 -6.90 -1.16
C ALA A 28 -8.35 -5.64 -1.85
N PRO A 29 -7.93 -4.41 -1.49
CA PRO A 29 -8.36 -3.20 -2.16
C PRO A 29 -7.83 -3.11 -3.60
N ARG A 30 -8.76 -2.80 -4.51
CA ARG A 30 -8.51 -2.49 -5.93
C ARG A 30 -8.73 -1.00 -6.15
N PHE A 31 -7.78 -0.36 -6.83
CA PHE A 31 -7.81 1.06 -7.16
C PHE A 31 -7.95 1.26 -8.67
N PRO A 32 -8.72 2.28 -9.09
CA PRO A 32 -8.84 2.61 -10.50
C PRO A 32 -7.52 3.16 -11.07
N ALA A 33 -7.52 3.39 -12.38
CA ALA A 33 -6.45 4.05 -13.09
C ALA A 33 -6.13 5.43 -12.48
N TYR A 34 -4.85 5.80 -12.51
CA TYR A 34 -4.33 6.98 -11.83
C TYR A 34 -3.43 7.81 -12.77
N ARG A 35 -3.25 9.10 -12.48
CA ARG A 35 -2.53 10.06 -13.36
C ARG A 35 -1.14 10.46 -12.87
N HIS A 36 -0.75 10.01 -11.68
CA HIS A 36 0.50 10.37 -11.00
C HIS A 36 1.40 9.15 -10.81
N VAL A 37 2.63 9.31 -10.36
CA VAL A 37 3.46 8.17 -9.96
C VAL A 37 3.09 7.79 -8.53
N LYS A 38 2.97 6.48 -8.24
CA LYS A 38 2.81 5.98 -6.87
C LYS A 38 4.10 5.33 -6.41
N PHE A 39 4.58 5.75 -5.25
CA PHE A 39 5.68 5.13 -4.54
C PHE A 39 5.14 4.58 -3.22
N GLY A 40 5.31 3.28 -2.99
CA GLY A 40 4.80 2.60 -1.81
C GLY A 40 5.83 1.64 -1.26
N GLY A 41 5.76 1.38 0.05
CA GLY A 41 6.65 0.43 0.73
C GLY A 41 5.94 -0.36 1.81
N VAL A 42 6.54 -1.49 2.17
CA VAL A 42 6.10 -2.32 3.29
C VAL A 42 6.89 -1.94 4.52
N ILE A 43 6.18 -1.37 5.51
CA ILE A 43 6.77 -1.00 6.80
C ILE A 43 6.80 -2.21 7.75
N GLU A 44 5.77 -3.06 7.69
CA GLU A 44 5.63 -4.25 8.52
C GLU A 44 4.79 -5.30 7.76
N GLY A 45 5.12 -6.57 7.99
CA GLY A 45 4.42 -7.73 7.45
C GLY A 45 4.77 -8.02 5.99
N ALA A 46 3.87 -8.71 5.30
CA ALA A 46 3.99 -9.02 3.88
C ALA A 46 2.65 -8.83 3.18
N ARG A 47 2.70 -8.51 1.89
CA ARG A 47 1.51 -8.29 1.06
C ARG A 47 1.81 -8.57 -0.40
N TRP A 48 0.77 -8.78 -1.18
CA TRP A 48 0.86 -8.93 -2.61
C TRP A 48 0.49 -7.62 -3.31
N VAL A 49 1.15 -7.32 -4.43
CA VAL A 49 0.82 -6.19 -5.31
C VAL A 49 0.75 -6.66 -6.75
N TRP A 50 -0.19 -6.13 -7.52
CA TRP A 50 -0.26 -6.36 -8.96
C TRP A 50 -0.98 -5.23 -9.68
N ILE A 51 -0.71 -5.15 -10.98
CA ILE A 51 -1.38 -4.24 -11.91
C ILE A 51 -2.41 -5.08 -12.70
N GLU A 52 -3.60 -4.55 -12.93
CA GLU A 52 -4.59 -5.25 -13.76
C GLU A 52 -4.06 -5.48 -15.17
N GLY A 53 -4.17 -6.72 -15.65
CA GLY A 53 -3.59 -7.14 -16.94
C GLY A 53 -2.18 -7.73 -16.84
N VAL A 54 -1.49 -7.58 -15.70
CA VAL A 54 -0.25 -8.31 -15.40
C VAL A 54 -0.60 -9.61 -14.66
N THR A 55 -0.12 -10.74 -15.16
CA THR A 55 -0.58 -12.06 -14.71
C THR A 55 0.03 -12.54 -13.40
N THR A 56 1.13 -11.93 -12.95
CA THR A 56 1.90 -12.43 -11.81
C THR A 56 1.91 -11.40 -10.68
N PRO A 57 1.17 -11.64 -9.59
CA PRO A 57 1.31 -10.87 -8.38
C PRO A 57 2.72 -10.95 -7.81
N VAL A 58 3.22 -9.82 -7.32
CA VAL A 58 4.52 -9.72 -6.67
C VAL A 58 4.30 -9.68 -5.17
N LYS A 59 4.98 -10.58 -4.45
CA LYS A 59 5.03 -10.53 -2.99
C LYS A 59 6.03 -9.46 -2.58
N MET A 60 5.63 -8.58 -1.67
CA MET A 60 6.46 -7.58 -1.03
C MET A 60 6.55 -7.87 0.45
N GLU A 61 7.75 -7.83 1.01
CA GLU A 61 8.07 -8.04 2.42
C GLU A 61 8.57 -6.74 3.05
N GLU A 62 8.74 -6.73 4.37
CA GLU A 62 9.23 -5.57 5.10
C GLU A 62 10.52 -4.99 4.48
N GLY A 63 10.52 -3.68 4.25
CA GLY A 63 11.61 -2.98 3.59
C GLY A 63 11.56 -2.98 2.06
N ASP A 64 10.64 -3.74 1.44
CA ASP A 64 10.44 -3.67 0.00
C ASP A 64 9.67 -2.41 -0.42
N PHE A 65 10.02 -1.89 -1.59
CA PHE A 65 9.40 -0.73 -2.21
C PHE A 65 8.96 -1.04 -3.64
N CYS A 66 7.87 -0.41 -4.07
CA CYS A 66 7.40 -0.48 -5.44
C CYS A 66 7.12 0.92 -5.99
N LEU A 67 7.28 1.03 -7.31
CA LEU A 67 6.95 2.23 -8.07
C LEU A 67 5.94 1.84 -9.15
N LEU A 68 4.75 2.45 -9.11
CA LEU A 68 3.72 2.25 -10.12
C LEU A 68 3.66 3.51 -11.00
N THR A 69 3.95 3.35 -12.29
CA THR A 69 4.21 4.47 -13.21
C THR A 69 3.33 4.49 -14.46
N ASP A 70 2.69 3.38 -14.80
CA ASP A 70 1.95 3.24 -16.07
C ASP A 70 0.51 3.79 -16.00
N GLY A 71 0.01 4.09 -14.81
CA GLY A 71 -1.33 4.66 -14.59
C GLY A 71 -2.44 3.62 -14.61
N SER A 72 -2.10 2.34 -14.72
CA SER A 72 -3.07 1.25 -14.80
C SER A 72 -3.76 1.01 -13.45
N PRO A 73 -4.99 0.46 -13.42
CA PRO A 73 -5.60 -0.01 -12.18
C PRO A 73 -4.67 -1.00 -11.46
N TYR A 74 -4.62 -0.93 -10.15
CA TYR A 74 -3.73 -1.77 -9.35
C TYR A 74 -4.43 -2.28 -8.10
N CYS A 75 -3.89 -3.36 -7.56
CA CYS A 75 -4.36 -4.02 -6.37
C CYS A 75 -3.19 -4.25 -5.42
N PHE A 76 -3.47 -4.21 -4.13
CA PHE A 76 -2.63 -4.87 -3.14
C PHE A 76 -3.52 -5.69 -2.20
N ALA A 77 -3.01 -6.80 -1.67
CA ALA A 77 -3.82 -7.73 -0.89
C ALA A 77 -3.00 -8.50 0.17
N SER A 78 -3.70 -9.03 1.17
CA SER A 78 -3.14 -10.01 2.11
C SER A 78 -2.81 -11.32 1.38
N ASP A 79 -3.63 -11.72 0.42
CA ASP A 79 -3.45 -12.91 -0.43
C ASP A 79 -4.11 -12.67 -1.81
N PRO A 80 -3.53 -13.14 -2.94
CA PRO A 80 -4.06 -12.88 -4.27
C PRO A 80 -5.44 -13.53 -4.55
N GLY A 81 -5.84 -14.53 -3.75
CA GLY A 81 -7.13 -15.21 -3.85
C GLY A 81 -8.27 -14.52 -3.09
N VAL A 82 -7.99 -13.47 -2.31
CA VAL A 82 -9.04 -12.72 -1.61
C VAL A 82 -9.86 -11.90 -2.60
N ALA A 83 -11.18 -11.89 -2.41
CA ALA A 83 -12.09 -11.14 -3.26
C ALA A 83 -11.77 -9.64 -3.24
N LEU A 84 -11.67 -9.03 -4.42
CA LEU A 84 -11.34 -7.62 -4.57
C LEU A 84 -12.44 -6.72 -4.01
N GLN A 85 -12.01 -5.65 -3.32
CA GLN A 85 -12.86 -4.67 -2.67
C GLN A 85 -12.55 -3.27 -3.21
N ASN A 86 -13.51 -2.34 -3.14
CA ASN A 86 -13.30 -0.98 -3.63
C ASN A 86 -12.30 -0.23 -2.73
N GLY A 87 -11.08 -0.01 -3.23
CA GLY A 87 -9.99 0.61 -2.47
C GLY A 87 -10.24 2.08 -2.11
N GLU A 88 -10.85 2.86 -3.00
CA GLU A 88 -11.18 4.26 -2.73
C GLU A 88 -12.22 4.37 -1.61
N GLN A 89 -13.23 3.51 -1.63
CA GLN A 89 -14.25 3.46 -0.59
C GLN A 89 -13.67 3.01 0.75
N ILE A 90 -12.79 2.00 0.76
CA ILE A 90 -12.11 1.55 1.98
C ILE A 90 -11.33 2.71 2.59
N PHE A 91 -10.53 3.41 1.79
CA PHE A 91 -9.71 4.53 2.25
C PHE A 91 -10.58 5.67 2.79
N ALA A 92 -11.65 6.04 2.08
CA ALA A 92 -12.53 7.12 2.51
C ALA A 92 -13.31 6.79 3.80
N SER A 93 -13.65 5.52 4.04
CA SER A 93 -14.52 5.12 5.16
C SER A 93 -13.76 4.70 6.42
N HIS A 94 -12.44 4.48 6.32
CA HIS A 94 -11.60 3.95 7.41
C HIS A 94 -10.39 4.83 7.72
N LEU A 95 -10.40 6.08 7.23
CA LEU A 95 -9.37 7.06 7.56
C LEU A 95 -9.60 7.58 8.98
N ASP A 96 -8.67 7.29 9.88
CA ASP A 96 -8.69 7.80 11.25
C ASP A 96 -8.15 9.24 11.33
N ALA A 97 -8.36 9.87 12.49
CA ALA A 97 -7.94 11.25 12.76
C ALA A 97 -6.41 11.46 12.68
N ASP A 98 -5.62 10.40 12.83
CA ASP A 98 -4.15 10.41 12.68
C ASP A 98 -3.69 10.24 11.22
N GLY A 99 -4.63 10.13 10.27
CA GLY A 99 -4.34 10.00 8.84
C GLY A 99 -3.97 8.57 8.41
N ILE A 100 -4.18 7.57 9.27
CA ILE A 100 -3.95 6.16 8.98
C ILE A 100 -5.26 5.50 8.57
N VAL A 101 -5.24 4.72 7.48
CA VAL A 101 -6.35 3.87 7.07
C VAL A 101 -6.26 2.55 7.82
N ARG A 102 -7.21 2.25 8.70
CA ARG A 102 -7.24 0.99 9.47
C ARG A 102 -8.34 0.06 8.99
N TYR A 103 -7.99 -1.09 8.45
CA TYR A 103 -8.95 -1.94 7.73
C TYR A 103 -8.84 -3.44 8.03
N GLY A 104 -9.95 -4.14 7.87
CA GLY A 104 -10.03 -5.59 8.07
C GLY A 104 -10.40 -5.97 9.50
N SER A 105 -10.50 -7.28 9.73
CA SER A 105 -10.94 -7.85 11.00
C SER A 105 -9.94 -8.89 11.47
N GLY A 106 -9.26 -8.59 12.57
CA GLY A 106 -8.36 -9.47 13.31
C GLY A 106 -7.63 -8.66 14.40
N ASP A 107 -7.27 -9.31 15.49
CA ASP A 107 -6.58 -8.64 16.59
C ASP A 107 -5.18 -8.18 16.15
N ALA A 108 -4.90 -6.88 16.30
CA ALA A 108 -3.57 -6.29 16.14
C ALA A 108 -2.65 -6.60 17.34
N SER A 109 -2.87 -7.71 18.05
CA SER A 109 -2.11 -8.11 19.24
C SER A 109 -1.10 -9.20 18.90
N HIS A 110 -0.01 -8.82 18.23
CA HIS A 110 1.25 -9.55 18.35
C HIS A 110 2.48 -8.64 18.21
N LEU A 111 2.47 -7.50 18.90
CA LEU A 111 3.71 -6.83 19.32
C LEU A 111 3.83 -7.00 20.83
N GLN A 112 4.24 -8.21 21.22
CA GLN A 112 4.67 -8.47 22.59
C GLN A 112 6.19 -8.40 22.59
N GLU A 113 6.70 -7.39 23.29
CA GLU A 113 8.04 -7.30 23.86
C GLU A 113 8.69 -8.69 24.03
N GLN A 114 9.83 -8.90 23.38
CA GLN A 114 10.97 -9.48 24.08
C GLN A 114 12.23 -8.71 23.70
N ALA A 115 12.63 -7.87 24.65
CA ALA A 115 14.02 -7.51 24.84
C ALA A 115 14.86 -8.78 25.02
N LEU A 116 15.96 -8.88 24.26
CA LEU A 116 17.30 -9.17 24.78
C LEU A 116 18.35 -8.83 23.73
#